data_AF-A0A962PZL3-F1
#
_entry.id   AF-A0A962PZL3-F1
#
_cell.length_a   1.000
_cell.length_b   1.000
_cell.length_c   1.000
_cell.angle_alpha   90.00
_cell.angle_beta   90.00
_cell.angle_gamma   90.00
#
_symmetry.space_group_name_H-M   'P 1'
#
loop_
_entity.id
_entity.type
_entity.pdbx_description
1 polymer ?
#
loop_
_entity_poly.entity_id
_entity_poly.type
_entity_poly.pdbx_seq_one_letter_code
_entity_poly.pdbx_strand_id
1 'polypeptide(L)'
;MDNTLRVHIDFKSPYAYLAIEPTRQVAHALGITIDWYPFVLDIPSYLGSARLDSSGRVAEQSRSKDQWSGVKYAYYDCRRYANLRGLTIR
;
A
#
# COMPACT_ATOMS: atom_id res chain seq x y z
N MET A 1 -27.89 -1.57 -15.85
CA MET A 1 -26.50 -2.06 -15.83
C MET A 1 -26.03 -1.96 -14.39
N ASP A 2 -25.46 -3.03 -13.85
CA ASP A 2 -24.90 -3.02 -12.50
C ASP A 2 -23.59 -2.20 -12.56
N ASN A 3 -23.63 -0.97 -12.05
CA ASN A 3 -22.52 -0.01 -12.15
C ASN A 3 -21.60 -0.15 -10.93
N THR A 4 -21.11 -1.38 -10.72
CA THR A 4 -20.38 -1.77 -9.52
C THR A 4 -18.91 -2.06 -9.84
N LEU A 5 -18.00 -1.38 -9.12
CA LEU A 5 -16.56 -1.58 -9.20
C LEU A 5 -16.09 -2.44 -8.03
N ARG A 6 -15.54 -3.61 -8.34
CA ARG A 6 -14.84 -4.46 -7.35
C ARG A 6 -13.46 -3.87 -7.06
N VAL A 7 -13.17 -3.59 -5.78
CA VAL A 7 -11.87 -3.08 -5.32
C VAL A 7 -11.27 -4.01 -4.28
N HIS A 8 -10.08 -4.55 -4.58
CA HIS A 8 -9.29 -5.33 -3.62
C HIS A 8 -8.36 -4.41 -2.82
N ILE A 9 -8.36 -4.54 -1.50
CA ILE A 9 -7.57 -3.68 -0.61
C ILE A 9 -6.88 -4.48 0.49
N ASP A 10 -5.59 -4.18 0.70
CA ASP A 10 -4.81 -4.64 1.86
C ASP A 10 -4.22 -3.41 2.56
N PHE A 11 -4.61 -3.17 3.81
CA PHE A 11 -4.13 -2.05 4.62
C PHE A 11 -2.64 -2.15 4.99
N LYS A 12 -1.99 -3.31 4.78
CA LYS A 12 -0.53 -3.42 4.88
C LYS A 12 0.20 -2.63 3.79
N SER A 13 -0.46 -2.30 2.68
CA SER A 13 0.08 -1.41 1.66
C SER A 13 -0.29 0.05 1.97
N PRO A 14 0.69 0.93 2.22
CA PRO A 14 0.40 2.33 2.47
C PRO A 14 -0.13 3.03 1.20
N TYR A 15 0.25 2.55 0.01
CA TYR A 15 -0.34 3.01 -1.24
C TYR A 15 -1.83 2.68 -1.35
N ALA A 16 -2.22 1.47 -0.94
CA ALA A 16 -3.62 1.07 -0.95
C ALA A 16 -4.46 1.95 0.00
N TYR A 17 -3.91 2.30 1.16
CA TYR A 17 -4.54 3.29 2.06
C TYR A 17 -4.70 4.66 1.40
N LEU A 18 -3.65 5.20 0.77
CA LEU A 18 -3.73 6.50 0.10
C LEU A 18 -4.73 6.50 -1.07
N ALA A 19 -4.93 5.36 -1.74
CA ALA A 19 -5.85 5.24 -2.87
C ALA A 19 -7.34 5.29 -2.47
N ILE A 20 -7.71 4.95 -1.24
CA ILE A 20 -9.11 4.85 -0.79
C ILE A 20 -9.92 6.09 -1.14
N GLU A 21 -9.42 7.25 -0.73
CA GLU A 21 -10.17 8.50 -0.82
C GLU A 21 -10.30 9.00 -2.27
N PRO A 22 -9.22 9.06 -3.08
CA PRO A 22 -9.35 9.32 -4.52
C PRO A 22 -10.31 8.35 -5.23
N THR A 23 -10.27 7.05 -4.91
CA THR A 23 -11.20 6.06 -5.49
C THR A 23 -12.65 6.40 -5.13
N ARG A 24 -12.94 6.74 -3.87
CA ARG A 24 -14.29 7.16 -3.43
C ARG A 24 -14.76 8.43 -4.16
N GLN A 25 -13.89 9.41 -4.32
CA GLN A 25 -14.22 10.68 -4.98
C GLN A 25 -14.59 10.47 -6.45
N VAL A 26 -13.80 9.67 -7.17
CA VAL A 26 -14.07 9.33 -8.58
C VAL A 26 -15.36 8.51 -8.69
N ALA A 27 -15.56 7.52 -7.82
CA ALA A 27 -16.77 6.70 -7.85
C ALA A 27 -18.02 7.54 -7.58
N HIS A 28 -17.96 8.46 -6.61
CA HIS A 28 -19.04 9.41 -6.34
C HIS A 28 -19.34 10.31 -7.55
N ALA A 29 -18.30 10.88 -8.17
CA ALA A 29 -18.45 11.75 -9.35
C ALA A 29 -19.05 11.04 -10.56
N LEU A 30 -18.86 9.72 -10.68
CA LEU A 30 -19.34 8.90 -11.79
C LEU A 30 -20.61 8.08 -11.47
N GLY A 31 -21.13 8.17 -10.24
CA GLY A 31 -22.27 7.35 -9.81
C GLY A 31 -21.98 5.84 -9.82
N ILE A 32 -20.74 5.45 -9.50
CA ILE A 32 -20.29 4.05 -9.42
C ILE A 32 -20.40 3.57 -7.97
N THR A 33 -20.99 2.40 -7.76
CA THR A 33 -20.97 1.71 -6.46
C THR A 33 -19.64 0.97 -6.32
N ILE A 34 -18.97 1.07 -5.16
CA ILE A 34 -17.76 0.29 -4.89
C ILE A 34 -18.09 -0.92 -4.01
N ASP A 35 -17.67 -2.09 -4.46
CA ASP A 35 -17.70 -3.34 -3.70
C ASP A 35 -16.29 -3.70 -3.22
N TRP A 36 -16.05 -3.57 -1.91
CA TRP A 36 -14.72 -3.66 -1.30
C TRP A 36 -14.41 -5.09 -0.83
N TYR A 37 -13.26 -5.62 -1.25
CA TYR A 37 -12.80 -6.95 -0.89
C TYR A 37 -11.46 -6.85 -0.15
N PRO A 38 -11.38 -7.37 1.09
CA PRO A 38 -10.10 -7.57 1.74
C PRO A 38 -9.20 -8.46 0.89
N PHE A 39 -7.93 -8.08 0.81
CA PHE A 39 -6.90 -8.83 0.10
C PHE A 39 -5.69 -9.04 1.02
N VAL A 40 -4.96 -10.13 0.79
CA VAL A 40 -3.71 -10.41 1.50
C VAL A 40 -2.59 -10.35 0.48
N LEU A 41 -1.76 -9.32 0.58
CA LEU A 41 -0.59 -9.16 -0.27
C LEU A 41 0.46 -10.23 0.03
N ASP A 42 1.02 -10.78 -1.02
CA ASP A 42 2.31 -11.46 -0.97
C ASP A 42 3.42 -10.40 -0.92
N ILE A 43 3.62 -9.81 0.27
CA ILE A 43 4.65 -8.78 0.51
C ILE A 43 6.05 -9.27 0.13
N PRO A 44 6.46 -10.52 0.47
CA PRO A 44 7.74 -11.07 0.01
C PRO A 44 7.95 -11.02 -1.51
N SER A 45 6.90 -11.21 -2.32
CA SER A 45 7.02 -11.21 -3.79
C SER A 45 7.46 -9.87 -4.40
N TYR A 46 7.25 -8.74 -3.69
CA TYR A 46 7.56 -7.43 -4.24
C TYR A 46 9.07 -7.18 -4.36
N LEU A 47 9.81 -7.28 -3.26
CA LEU A 47 11.25 -7.00 -3.18
C LEU A 47 11.94 -7.84 -2.09
N GLY A 48 11.53 -9.10 -1.93
CA GLY A 48 12.06 -9.99 -0.90
C GLY A 48 11.47 -9.75 0.49
N SER A 49 11.85 -10.59 1.44
CA SER A 49 11.35 -10.57 2.82
C SER A 49 12.42 -10.05 3.78
N ALA A 50 11.96 -9.45 4.88
CA ALA A 50 12.76 -9.30 6.09
C ALA A 50 11.83 -9.48 7.30
N ARG A 51 12.29 -10.19 8.32
CA ARG A 51 11.58 -10.33 9.60
C ARG A 51 12.35 -9.58 10.67
N LEU A 52 11.62 -8.86 11.51
CA LEU A 52 12.18 -8.22 12.69
C LEU A 52 12.11 -9.20 13.88
N ASP A 53 13.11 -9.17 14.74
CA ASP A 53 13.04 -9.78 16.06
C ASP A 53 12.15 -8.96 17.01
N SER A 54 11.99 -9.47 18.24
CA SER A 54 11.24 -8.79 19.31
C SER A 54 11.85 -7.43 19.73
N SER A 55 13.09 -7.15 19.35
CA SER A 55 13.78 -5.87 19.60
C SER A 55 13.64 -4.87 18.44
N GLY A 56 12.98 -5.26 17.34
CA GLY A 56 12.79 -4.43 16.15
C GLY A 56 13.98 -4.43 15.19
N ARG A 57 14.96 -5.34 15.36
CA ARG A 57 16.11 -5.49 14.46
C ARG A 57 15.83 -6.57 13.42
N VAL A 58 16.45 -6.47 12.25
CA VAL A 58 16.31 -7.51 11.20
C VAL A 58 16.97 -8.80 11.68
N ALA A 59 16.15 -9.84 11.88
CA ALA A 59 16.60 -11.17 12.28
C ALA A 59 16.93 -12.05 11.07
N GLU A 60 16.13 -11.92 10.00
CA GLU A 60 16.26 -12.68 8.76
C GLU A 60 15.90 -11.79 7.57
N GLN A 61 16.65 -11.90 6.46
CA GLN A 61 16.31 -11.22 5.21
C GLN A 61 16.78 -11.98 3.97
N SER A 62 16.03 -11.85 2.88
CA SER A 62 16.44 -12.29 1.54
C SER A 62 16.79 -11.13 0.60
N ARG A 63 16.77 -9.89 1.11
CA ARG A 63 16.94 -8.68 0.29
C ARG A 63 18.39 -8.39 -0.09
N SER A 64 18.62 -8.13 -1.37
CA SER A 64 19.85 -7.50 -1.86
C SER A 64 19.91 -6.02 -1.46
N LYS A 65 21.09 -5.40 -1.65
CA LYS A 65 21.27 -3.95 -1.44
C LYS A 65 20.33 -3.12 -2.31
N ASP A 66 20.12 -3.53 -3.56
CA ASP A 66 19.26 -2.82 -4.50
C ASP A 66 17.78 -2.98 -4.14
N GLN A 67 17.37 -4.17 -3.69
CA GLN A 67 16.02 -4.40 -3.17
C GLN A 67 15.74 -3.54 -1.93
N TRP A 68 16.72 -3.37 -1.04
CA TRP A 68 16.61 -2.44 0.08
C TRP A 68 16.43 -0.98 -0.35
N SER A 69 17.18 -0.54 -1.36
CA SER A 69 17.04 0.80 -1.92
C SER A 69 15.65 0.98 -2.55
N GLY A 70 15.14 -0.02 -3.25
CA GLY A 70 13.78 -0.02 -3.82
C GLY A 70 12.68 0.08 -2.75
N VAL A 71 12.77 -0.71 -1.69
CA VAL A 71 11.82 -0.63 -0.56
C VAL A 71 11.84 0.76 0.08
N LYS A 72 13.04 1.30 0.38
CA LYS A 72 13.17 2.64 0.96
C LYS A 72 12.58 3.72 0.05
N TYR A 73 12.86 3.63 -1.25
CA TYR A 73 12.31 4.55 -2.24
C TYR A 73 10.78 4.50 -2.26
N ALA A 74 10.17 3.30 -2.28
CA ALA A 74 8.72 3.14 -2.25
C ALA A 74 8.09 3.78 -1.00
N TYR A 75 8.73 3.66 0.18
CA TYR A 75 8.27 4.37 1.38
C TYR A 75 8.38 5.89 1.24
N TYR A 76 9.49 6.42 0.71
CA TYR A 76 9.65 7.85 0.49
C TYR A 76 8.62 8.41 -0.49
N ASP A 77 8.38 7.69 -1.58
CA ASP A 77 7.40 8.09 -2.59
C ASP A 77 5.97 8.05 -2.05
N CYS A 78 5.60 7.00 -1.30
CA CYS A 78 4.31 6.96 -0.62
C CYS A 78 4.12 8.14 0.34
N ARG A 79 5.15 8.45 1.16
CA ARG A 79 5.13 9.61 2.05
C ARG A 79 5.04 10.94 1.30
N ARG A 80 5.65 11.06 0.11
CA ARG A 80 5.51 12.23 -0.76
C ARG A 80 4.04 12.45 -1.13
N TYR A 81 3.32 11.42 -1.56
CA TYR A 81 1.87 11.53 -1.85
C TYR A 81 1.03 11.82 -0.61
N ALA A 82 1.38 11.24 0.54
CA ALA A 82 0.70 11.52 1.81
C ALA A 82 0.85 13.00 2.21
N ASN A 83 2.07 13.54 2.09
CA ASN A 83 2.38 14.93 2.45
C ASN A 83 1.61 15.95 1.60
N LEU A 84 1.39 15.66 0.30
CA LEU A 84 0.54 16.49 -0.57
C LEU A 84 -0.90 16.62 -0.06
N ARG A 85 -1.33 15.72 0.82
CA ARG A 85 -2.66 15.65 1.41
C ARG A 85 -2.68 15.92 2.92
N GLY A 86 -1.57 16.37 3.50
CA GLY A 86 -1.44 16.60 4.95
C GLY A 86 -1.51 15.32 5.79
N LEU A 87 -1.24 14.14 5.21
CA LEU A 87 -1.27 12.85 5.88
C LEU A 87 0.15 12.39 6.27
N THR A 88 0.25 11.64 7.36
CA THR A 88 1.51 11.01 7.79
C THR A 88 1.43 9.49 7.65
N ILE A 89 2.38 8.90 6.91
CA ILE A 89 2.57 7.45 6.79
C ILE A 89 3.81 7.04 7.60
N ARG A 90 3.64 6.14 8.57
CA ARG A 90 4.71 5.66 9.45
C ARG A 90 5.33 4.38 8.92
#